data_AF-A0A9Q0C7N5-F1
#
_entry.id   AF-A0A9Q0C7N5-F1
#
_cell.length_a   1.000
_cell.length_b   1.000
_cell.length_c   1.000
_cell.angle_alpha   90.00
_cell.angle_beta   90.00
_cell.angle_gamma   90.00
#
_symmetry.space_group_name_H-M   'P 1'
#
loop_
_entity.id
_entity.type
_entity.pdbx_description
1 polymer ?
#
loop_
_entity_poly.entity_id
_entity_poly.type
_entity_poly.pdbx_seq_one_letter_code
_entity_poly.pdbx_strand_id
1 'polypeptide(L)'
;METISIADNMSSIVQQFSRKRKEKSEERLSGSAKSSDHILEEFDESAMEQPLLDGRKKARCEKQDDELGQVKHALKRCHRPDWSIRSIYFLERCLSEKLSYLRQLVVTEDVILTADKMRCLLVREHGIDKRIPDQIMNCYIGIMKNQPSISTDVLMLSTFDTRILQKEYLFQSESEAHRFYITEMGNNFLQSDMTFFPIQVGDPTFAHHGHWIVGVLNPETKEFQILNSWAVVAGTRTIQKLIAGIQVCIDASLDSKGIRSRGIRPTILNWPIRVIPNLPQQKDSWSSGLFALKYMQFWNGSKLTRDFTQDDIDIFRKLLVGELILSNLNKRKDIQDEIKNKLYAFDF
;
A
#
# COMPACT_ATOMS: atom_id res chain seq x y z
N MET A 1 -22.06 23.62 -30.10
CA MET A 1 -21.05 22.55 -29.95
C MET A 1 -20.64 22.55 -28.49
N GLU A 2 -21.31 21.73 -27.68
CA GLU A 2 -21.04 21.63 -26.25
C GLU A 2 -19.94 20.60 -26.01
N THR A 3 -18.81 21.06 -25.51
CA THR A 3 -17.73 20.24 -24.96
C THR A 3 -18.16 19.71 -23.60
N ILE A 4 -18.73 18.50 -23.58
CA ILE A 4 -18.97 17.76 -22.33
C ILE A 4 -17.61 17.27 -21.82
N SER A 5 -17.26 17.65 -20.59
CA SER A 5 -16.00 17.32 -19.94
C SER A 5 -15.89 15.81 -19.68
N ILE A 6 -14.75 15.22 -20.06
CA ILE A 6 -14.42 13.80 -19.86
C ILE A 6 -14.53 13.36 -18.38
N ALA A 7 -14.40 14.31 -17.45
CA ALA A 7 -14.58 14.08 -16.01
C ALA A 7 -16.03 13.69 -15.63
N ASP A 8 -17.03 14.22 -16.33
CA ASP A 8 -18.44 14.01 -16.01
C ASP A 8 -18.91 12.59 -16.39
N ASN A 9 -18.34 12.03 -17.46
CA ASN A 9 -18.63 10.67 -17.90
C ASN A 9 -18.04 9.60 -16.97
N MET A 10 -16.85 9.84 -16.40
CA MET A 10 -16.25 8.92 -15.43
C MET A 10 -17.00 8.91 -14.09
N SER A 11 -17.53 10.06 -13.66
CA SER A 11 -18.33 10.18 -12.44
C SER A 11 -19.64 9.40 -12.51
N SER A 12 -20.31 9.42 -13.67
CA SER A 12 -21.57 8.69 -13.93
C SER A 12 -21.42 7.16 -13.80
N ILE A 13 -20.33 6.61 -14.33
CA ILE A 13 -20.04 5.17 -14.29
C ILE A 13 -19.79 4.70 -12.86
N VAL A 14 -19.05 5.47 -12.06
CA VAL A 14 -18.75 5.14 -10.64
C VAL A 14 -20.01 5.16 -9.77
N GLN A 15 -20.97 6.04 -10.06
CA GLN A 15 -22.25 6.10 -9.33
C GLN A 15 -23.15 4.89 -9.61
N GLN A 16 -23.19 4.39 -10.85
CA GLN A 16 -23.97 3.19 -11.20
C GLN A 16 -23.45 1.92 -10.51
N PHE A 17 -22.12 1.76 -10.37
CA PHE A 17 -21.55 0.61 -9.65
C PHE A 17 -21.76 0.67 -8.13
N SER A 18 -21.89 1.86 -7.57
CA SER A 18 -22.11 2.07 -6.13
C SER A 18 -23.56 1.74 -5.70
N ARG A 19 -24.55 2.05 -6.54
CA ARG A 19 -25.97 1.70 -6.27
C ARG A 19 -26.21 0.19 -6.21
N LYS A 20 -25.66 -0.58 -7.16
CA LYS A 20 -25.79 -2.05 -7.19
C LYS A 20 -25.12 -2.78 -6.01
N ARG A 21 -24.16 -2.15 -5.32
CA ARG A 21 -23.54 -2.71 -4.11
C ARG A 21 -24.40 -2.52 -2.86
N LYS A 22 -25.18 -1.44 -2.80
CA LYS A 22 -26.00 -1.09 -1.62
C LYS A 22 -27.26 -1.96 -1.52
N GLU A 23 -27.89 -2.24 -2.66
CA GLU A 23 -29.06 -3.15 -2.74
C GLU A 23 -28.71 -4.59 -2.30
N LYS A 24 -27.47 -5.04 -2.52
CA LYS A 24 -27.01 -6.39 -2.16
C LYS A 24 -26.57 -6.54 -0.70
N SER A 25 -26.32 -5.41 0.00
CA SER A 25 -25.97 -5.42 1.43
C SER A 25 -27.21 -5.34 2.34
N GLU A 26 -28.28 -4.71 1.89
CA GLU A 26 -29.53 -4.56 2.66
C GLU A 26 -30.30 -5.90 2.73
N GLU A 27 -30.14 -6.79 1.75
CA GLU A 27 -30.71 -8.15 1.74
C GLU A 27 -30.06 -9.12 2.74
N ARG A 28 -28.86 -8.81 3.28
CA ARG A 28 -28.11 -9.70 4.20
C ARG A 28 -28.28 -9.37 5.68
N LEU A 29 -28.85 -8.21 6.01
CA LEU A 29 -28.95 -7.71 7.39
C LEU A 29 -30.30 -8.01 8.06
N SER A 30 -31.23 -8.69 7.38
CA SER A 30 -32.57 -9.01 7.91
C SER A 30 -32.67 -10.38 8.62
N GLY A 31 -31.58 -11.15 8.74
CA GLY A 31 -31.62 -12.50 9.29
C GLY A 31 -30.46 -12.83 10.22
N SER A 32 -30.55 -12.41 11.49
CA SER A 32 -30.20 -13.25 12.67
C SER A 32 -30.10 -12.38 13.92
N ALA A 33 -31.11 -12.49 14.79
CA ALA A 33 -31.07 -12.08 16.18
C ALA A 33 -31.73 -13.18 17.00
N LYS A 34 -31.04 -13.66 18.06
CA LYS A 34 -31.57 -14.20 19.35
C LYS A 34 -30.46 -14.96 20.12
N SER A 35 -30.13 -14.50 21.34
CA SER A 35 -30.40 -15.18 22.65
C SER A 35 -29.16 -15.97 23.15
N SER A 36 -28.73 -16.05 24.41
CA SER A 36 -29.19 -15.57 25.73
C SER A 36 -28.13 -15.96 26.80
N ASP A 37 -27.97 -15.09 27.80
CA ASP A 37 -27.74 -15.24 29.26
C ASP A 37 -27.02 -16.41 29.98
N HIS A 38 -26.25 -15.96 30.99
CA HIS A 38 -25.86 -16.52 32.31
C HIS A 38 -24.78 -17.61 32.45
N ILE A 39 -23.72 -17.31 33.23
CA ILE A 39 -23.41 -17.84 34.59
C ILE A 39 -22.34 -16.93 35.23
N LEU A 40 -22.56 -16.56 36.50
CA LEU A 40 -21.59 -15.90 37.39
C LEU A 40 -20.98 -17.00 38.29
N GLU A 41 -19.65 -17.08 38.34
CA GLU A 41 -18.92 -17.79 39.40
C GLU A 41 -17.93 -16.84 40.08
N GLU A 42 -17.98 -16.85 41.40
CA GLU A 42 -17.16 -16.07 42.32
C GLU A 42 -15.67 -16.48 42.21
N PHE A 43 -14.79 -15.49 42.04
CA PHE A 43 -13.34 -15.67 42.08
C PHE A 43 -12.78 -15.07 43.37
N ASP A 44 -12.12 -15.91 44.17
CA ASP A 44 -11.43 -15.56 45.42
C ASP A 44 -10.09 -14.86 45.10
N GLU A 45 -9.99 -13.57 45.41
CA GLU A 45 -8.84 -12.69 45.12
C GLU A 45 -7.74 -12.70 46.20
N SER A 46 -7.74 -13.63 47.16
CA SER A 46 -6.89 -13.50 48.36
C SER A 46 -5.55 -14.25 48.36
N ALA A 47 -5.15 -14.94 47.29
CA ALA A 47 -3.89 -15.71 47.30
C ALA A 47 -3.12 -15.62 45.97
N MET A 48 -2.32 -14.55 45.78
CA MET A 48 -1.03 -14.55 45.05
C MET A 48 -0.57 -13.10 44.74
N GLU A 49 -0.32 -12.30 45.77
CA GLU A 49 0.44 -11.06 45.59
C GLU A 49 1.74 -11.12 46.36
N GLN A 50 2.85 -10.87 45.64
CA GLN A 50 4.00 -10.03 46.05
C GLN A 50 5.37 -10.45 45.46
N PRO A 51 5.61 -11.64 44.86
CA PRO A 51 6.83 -11.88 44.05
C PRO A 51 6.63 -11.72 42.53
N LEU A 52 5.41 -11.94 42.00
CA LEU A 52 5.13 -11.95 40.55
C LEU A 52 4.96 -10.56 39.93
N LEU A 53 4.60 -9.56 40.73
CA LEU A 53 4.43 -8.18 40.28
C LEU A 53 5.77 -7.53 39.95
N ASP A 54 6.84 -7.87 40.65
CA ASP A 54 8.16 -7.26 40.45
C ASP A 54 8.86 -7.85 39.21
N GLY A 55 8.74 -9.16 39.01
CA GLY A 55 9.15 -9.83 37.78
C GLY A 55 8.36 -9.37 36.54
N ARG A 56 7.03 -9.18 36.67
CA ARG A 56 6.19 -8.62 35.59
C ARG A 56 6.49 -7.15 35.31
N LYS A 57 6.76 -6.34 36.34
CA LYS A 57 7.15 -4.92 36.17
C LYS A 57 8.53 -4.80 35.52
N LYS A 58 9.50 -5.62 35.94
CA LYS A 58 10.85 -5.66 35.35
C LYS A 58 10.83 -6.16 33.90
N ALA A 59 10.13 -7.27 33.61
CA ALA A 59 9.95 -7.76 32.25
C ALA A 59 9.17 -6.78 31.36
N ARG A 60 8.20 -6.05 31.92
CA ARG A 60 7.47 -4.99 31.21
C ARG A 60 8.37 -3.78 30.92
N CYS A 61 9.23 -3.40 31.86
CA CYS A 61 10.20 -2.32 31.70
C CYS A 61 11.26 -2.68 30.66
N GLU A 62 11.83 -3.89 30.74
CA GLU A 62 12.81 -4.40 29.77
C GLU A 62 12.22 -4.52 28.36
N LYS A 63 10.98 -5.01 28.23
CA LYS A 63 10.27 -5.06 26.95
C LYS A 63 9.95 -3.67 26.39
N GLN A 64 9.71 -2.69 27.27
CA GLN A 64 9.43 -1.31 26.91
C GLN A 64 10.71 -0.55 26.52
N ASP A 65 11.85 -0.87 27.15
CA ASP A 65 13.18 -0.34 26.79
C ASP A 65 13.71 -0.92 25.48
N ASP A 66 13.46 -2.21 25.22
CA ASP A 66 13.76 -2.87 23.94
C ASP A 66 12.88 -2.31 22.80
N GLU A 67 11.57 -2.14 23.05
CA GLU A 67 10.66 -1.46 22.10
C GLU A 67 11.11 -0.01 21.83
N LEU A 68 11.54 0.74 22.86
CA LEU A 68 12.06 2.09 22.72
C LEU A 68 13.38 2.13 21.91
N GLY A 69 14.27 1.16 22.12
CA GLY A 69 15.53 1.00 21.38
C GLY A 69 15.30 0.69 19.91
N GLN A 70 14.39 -0.25 19.61
CA GLN A 70 13.99 -0.63 18.27
C GLN A 70 13.33 0.53 17.52
N VAL A 71 12.42 1.26 18.18
CA VAL A 71 11.76 2.42 17.56
C VAL A 71 12.76 3.55 17.32
N LYS A 72 13.71 3.83 18.23
CA LYS A 72 14.80 4.80 17.98
C LYS A 72 15.65 4.40 16.77
N HIS A 73 15.91 3.10 16.62
CA HIS A 73 16.67 2.58 15.49
C HIS A 73 15.89 2.75 14.16
N ALA A 74 14.62 2.35 14.12
CA ALA A 74 13.75 2.49 12.95
C ALA A 74 13.44 3.95 12.58
N LEU A 75 13.36 4.86 13.56
CA LEU A 75 13.21 6.30 13.33
C LEU A 75 14.40 6.89 12.57
N LYS A 76 15.64 6.47 12.89
CA LYS A 76 16.84 6.80 12.09
C LYS A 76 16.78 6.24 10.67
N ARG A 77 15.88 5.28 10.42
CA ARG A 77 15.64 4.68 9.09
C ARG A 77 14.49 5.31 8.32
N CYS A 78 13.69 6.19 8.93
CA CYS A 78 12.59 6.88 8.25
C CYS A 78 13.02 8.22 7.64
N HIS A 79 12.29 8.65 6.61
CA HIS A 79 12.54 9.87 5.84
C HIS A 79 12.27 11.18 6.61
N ARG A 80 12.02 11.08 7.93
CA ARG A 80 11.69 12.20 8.84
C ARG A 80 12.35 11.99 10.21
N PRO A 81 13.63 12.38 10.37
CA PRO A 81 14.36 12.23 11.63
C PRO A 81 13.88 13.18 12.75
N ASP A 82 12.97 14.11 12.42
CA ASP A 82 12.32 15.07 13.32
C ASP A 82 11.22 14.44 14.20
N TRP A 83 10.89 13.16 14.01
CA TRP A 83 9.78 12.51 14.71
C TRP A 83 10.25 11.83 15.98
N SER A 84 9.62 12.19 17.10
CA SER A 84 9.80 11.46 18.36
C SER A 84 8.82 10.28 18.42
N ILE A 85 9.18 9.25 19.19
CA ILE A 85 8.30 8.11 19.49
C ILE A 85 6.98 8.60 20.11
N ARG A 86 7.08 9.66 20.92
CA ARG A 86 5.96 10.36 21.54
C ARG A 86 5.02 10.96 20.48
N SER A 87 5.55 11.59 19.44
CA SER A 87 4.77 12.15 18.33
C SER A 87 3.96 11.07 17.60
N ILE A 88 4.50 9.85 17.45
CA ILE A 88 3.81 8.72 16.82
C ILE A 88 2.62 8.26 17.65
N TYR A 89 2.84 7.95 18.94
CA TYR A 89 1.75 7.52 19.83
C TYR A 89 0.71 8.62 20.03
N PHE A 90 1.13 9.89 19.97
CA PHE A 90 0.22 11.03 19.98
C PHE A 90 -0.71 11.05 18.77
N LEU A 91 -0.17 10.79 17.56
CA LEU A 91 -0.97 10.70 16.34
C LEU A 91 -1.94 9.53 16.36
N GLU A 92 -1.49 8.37 16.84
CA GLU A 92 -2.37 7.21 17.03
C GLU A 92 -3.55 7.58 17.94
N ARG A 93 -3.27 8.21 19.09
CA ARG A 93 -4.30 8.64 20.03
C ARG A 93 -5.23 9.70 19.45
N CYS A 94 -4.69 10.72 18.80
CA CYS A 94 -5.47 11.78 18.15
C CYS A 94 -6.42 11.22 17.11
N LEU A 95 -5.97 10.24 16.32
CA LEU A 95 -6.81 9.59 15.33
C LEU A 95 -7.85 8.71 15.99
N SER A 96 -7.46 7.88 16.97
CA SER A 96 -8.39 7.08 17.76
C SER A 96 -9.54 7.92 18.36
N GLU A 97 -9.24 9.11 18.87
CA GLU A 97 -10.22 10.04 19.45
C GLU A 97 -11.07 10.77 18.38
N LYS A 98 -10.52 11.03 17.19
CA LYS A 98 -11.17 11.81 16.10
C LYS A 98 -11.91 10.99 15.04
N LEU A 99 -11.81 9.66 15.09
CA LEU A 99 -12.46 8.73 14.17
C LEU A 99 -13.99 8.83 14.12
N SER A 100 -14.62 9.57 15.03
CA SER A 100 -16.07 9.79 15.10
C SER A 100 -16.58 10.96 14.26
N TYR A 101 -15.75 11.94 13.87
CA TYR A 101 -16.24 13.19 13.23
C TYR A 101 -15.52 13.61 11.94
N LEU A 102 -14.25 13.26 11.73
CA LEU A 102 -13.52 13.67 10.52
C LEU A 102 -13.67 12.66 9.37
N ARG A 103 -14.36 13.07 8.30
CA ARG A 103 -14.63 12.20 7.14
C ARG A 103 -13.42 11.98 6.23
N GLN A 104 -12.54 12.96 6.08
CA GLN A 104 -11.36 12.89 5.20
C GLN A 104 -10.15 13.44 5.95
N LEU A 105 -9.03 12.71 5.93
CA LEU A 105 -7.79 13.07 6.62
C LEU A 105 -6.67 13.41 5.64
N VAL A 106 -6.62 12.71 4.52
CA VAL A 106 -5.64 12.94 3.47
C VAL A 106 -6.36 13.06 2.14
N VAL A 107 -6.09 14.15 1.44
CA VAL A 107 -6.60 14.40 0.09
C VAL A 107 -5.41 14.76 -0.78
N THR A 108 -5.11 13.94 -1.76
CA THR A 108 -4.09 14.21 -2.80
C THR A 108 -4.80 14.49 -4.13
N GLU A 109 -4.07 14.53 -5.24
CA GLU A 109 -4.71 14.57 -6.57
C GLU A 109 -5.53 13.30 -6.82
N ASP A 110 -4.96 12.13 -6.54
CA ASP A 110 -5.51 10.84 -6.96
C ASP A 110 -6.20 10.05 -5.85
N VAL A 111 -5.97 10.41 -4.58
CA VAL A 111 -6.38 9.61 -3.42
C VAL A 111 -7.04 10.44 -2.33
N ILE A 112 -8.19 9.92 -1.84
CA ILE A 112 -8.86 10.37 -0.61
C ILE A 112 -8.79 9.25 0.45
N LEU A 113 -8.12 9.54 1.57
CA LEU A 113 -8.09 8.70 2.76
C LEU A 113 -9.03 9.26 3.81
N THR A 114 -10.01 8.45 4.17
CA THR A 114 -10.89 8.68 5.32
C THR A 114 -10.26 8.10 6.57
N ALA A 115 -10.73 8.54 7.73
CA ALA A 115 -10.27 8.00 9.01
C ALA A 115 -10.52 6.49 9.10
N ASP A 116 -11.66 6.01 8.60
CA ASP A 116 -11.99 4.58 8.49
C ASP A 116 -10.96 3.77 7.69
N LYS A 117 -10.55 4.26 6.50
CA LYS A 117 -9.53 3.58 5.69
C LYS A 117 -8.16 3.51 6.37
N MET A 118 -7.85 4.51 7.20
CA MET A 118 -6.59 4.58 7.95
C MET A 118 -6.62 3.74 9.24
N ARG A 119 -7.79 3.23 9.68
CA ARG A 119 -7.90 2.39 10.90
C ARG A 119 -6.96 1.20 10.87
N CYS A 120 -6.75 0.58 9.70
CA CYS A 120 -5.85 -0.56 9.53
C CYS A 120 -4.40 -0.30 10.01
N LEU A 121 -3.98 0.97 10.07
CA LEU A 121 -2.67 1.35 10.58
C LEU A 121 -2.63 1.47 12.11
N LEU A 122 -3.79 1.54 12.76
CA LEU A 122 -3.96 1.79 14.19
C LEU A 122 -4.50 0.58 14.96
N VAL A 123 -5.02 -0.45 14.27
CA VAL A 123 -5.53 -1.66 14.91
C VAL A 123 -4.40 -2.30 15.73
N ARG A 124 -4.66 -2.54 17.02
CA ARG A 124 -3.70 -3.21 17.91
C ARG A 124 -3.73 -4.73 17.73
N GLU A 125 -4.92 -5.28 17.57
CA GLU A 125 -5.15 -6.72 17.40
C GLU A 125 -4.52 -7.25 16.12
N HIS A 126 -4.00 -8.47 16.19
CA HIS A 126 -3.45 -9.18 15.05
C HIS A 126 -4.61 -9.71 14.18
N GLY A 127 -4.57 -9.46 12.87
CA GLY A 127 -5.63 -9.94 11.98
C GLY A 127 -5.74 -9.22 10.64
N ILE A 128 -6.72 -9.66 9.85
CA ILE A 128 -6.96 -9.18 8.48
C ILE A 128 -7.26 -7.68 8.40
N ASP A 129 -7.80 -7.09 9.47
CA ASP A 129 -8.12 -5.66 9.55
C ASP A 129 -6.87 -4.76 9.52
N LYS A 130 -5.67 -5.34 9.74
CA LYS A 130 -4.39 -4.66 9.56
C LYS A 130 -3.93 -4.60 8.09
N ARG A 131 -4.59 -5.27 7.15
CA ARG A 131 -4.16 -5.20 5.74
C ARG A 131 -4.39 -3.81 5.18
N ILE A 132 -3.36 -3.22 4.58
CA ILE A 132 -3.50 -1.90 3.96
C ILE A 132 -4.30 -2.01 2.65
N PRO A 133 -5.24 -1.09 2.40
CA PRO A 133 -6.00 -1.06 1.16
C PRO A 133 -5.25 -0.32 0.06
N ASP A 134 -5.74 -0.44 -1.18
CA ASP A 134 -5.20 0.23 -2.38
C ASP A 134 -4.94 1.72 -2.19
N GLN A 135 -5.81 2.41 -1.45
CA GLN A 135 -5.68 3.84 -1.27
C GLN A 135 -4.44 4.20 -0.44
N ILE A 136 -4.11 3.43 0.59
CA ILE A 136 -2.89 3.66 1.37
C ILE A 136 -1.66 3.36 0.50
N MET A 137 -1.69 2.25 -0.24
CA MET A 137 -0.64 1.88 -1.21
C MET A 137 -0.39 3.03 -2.20
N ASN A 138 -1.42 3.48 -2.90
CA ASN A 138 -1.32 4.54 -3.91
C ASN A 138 -0.90 5.89 -3.30
N CYS A 139 -1.42 6.24 -2.13
CA CYS A 139 -1.05 7.49 -1.47
C CYS A 139 0.44 7.50 -1.11
N TYR A 140 0.98 6.39 -0.59
CA TYR A 140 2.39 6.32 -0.25
C TYR A 140 3.30 6.22 -1.48
N ILE A 141 2.86 5.56 -2.57
CA ILE A 141 3.55 5.62 -3.87
C ILE A 141 3.66 7.07 -4.36
N GLY A 142 2.59 7.85 -4.25
CA GLY A 142 2.63 9.28 -4.57
C GLY A 142 3.66 10.04 -3.75
N ILE A 143 3.76 9.75 -2.44
CA ILE A 143 4.79 10.33 -1.57
C ILE A 143 6.19 9.92 -2.05
N MET A 144 6.45 8.63 -2.29
CA MET A 144 7.76 8.13 -2.75
C MET A 144 8.21 8.79 -4.06
N LYS A 145 7.32 8.95 -5.04
CA LYS A 145 7.61 9.63 -6.31
C LYS A 145 8.09 11.07 -6.15
N ASN A 146 7.70 11.74 -5.07
CA ASN A 146 8.07 13.12 -4.78
C ASN A 146 9.27 13.23 -3.83
N GLN A 147 9.94 12.11 -3.51
CA GLN A 147 11.15 12.12 -2.68
C GLN A 147 12.39 12.32 -3.56
N PRO A 148 13.33 13.22 -3.17
CA PRO A 148 14.57 13.45 -3.92
C PRO A 148 15.47 12.21 -4.06
N SER A 149 15.29 11.20 -3.19
CA SER A 149 16.08 9.98 -3.19
C SER A 149 15.66 8.97 -4.26
N ILE A 150 14.49 9.13 -4.88
CA ILE A 150 14.00 8.26 -5.95
C ILE A 150 14.37 8.89 -7.30
N SER A 151 15.05 8.13 -8.17
CA SER A 151 15.42 8.62 -9.51
C SER A 151 14.17 8.95 -10.33
N THR A 152 14.24 10.03 -11.12
CA THR A 152 13.18 10.43 -12.07
C THR A 152 12.97 9.41 -13.17
N ASP A 153 13.97 8.56 -13.42
CA ASP A 153 13.93 7.51 -14.46
C ASP A 153 13.24 6.23 -13.96
N VAL A 154 12.77 6.22 -12.70
CA VAL A 154 12.01 5.11 -12.12
C VAL A 154 10.51 5.40 -12.19
N LEU A 155 9.77 4.54 -12.89
CA LEU A 155 8.33 4.59 -12.94
C LEU A 155 7.72 3.74 -11.82
N MET A 156 6.74 4.28 -11.10
CA MET A 156 5.95 3.53 -10.12
C MET A 156 4.48 3.61 -10.51
N LEU A 157 3.84 2.47 -10.78
CA LEU A 157 2.43 2.45 -11.17
C LEU A 157 1.52 2.51 -9.95
N SER A 158 0.32 3.04 -10.16
CA SER A 158 -0.76 2.86 -9.19
C SER A 158 -1.27 1.40 -9.24
N THR A 159 -1.97 0.99 -8.19
CA THR A 159 -2.71 -0.28 -8.17
C THR A 159 -3.83 -0.31 -9.21
N PHE A 160 -4.32 0.85 -9.65
CA PHE A 160 -5.34 0.95 -10.69
C PHE A 160 -4.74 0.64 -12.07
N ASP A 161 -3.66 1.33 -12.44
CA ASP A 161 -2.96 1.12 -13.72
C ASP A 161 -2.44 -0.32 -13.82
N THR A 162 -1.88 -0.85 -12.74
CA THR A 162 -1.42 -2.24 -12.68
C THR A 162 -2.55 -3.23 -12.97
N ARG A 163 -3.77 -2.98 -12.45
CA ARG A 163 -4.93 -3.84 -12.72
C ARG A 163 -5.52 -3.63 -14.11
N ILE A 164 -5.39 -2.43 -14.68
CA ILE A 164 -5.75 -2.17 -16.08
C ILE A 164 -4.91 -3.06 -17.00
N LEU A 165 -3.60 -3.11 -16.80
CA LEU A 165 -2.67 -3.94 -17.58
C LEU A 165 -2.96 -5.44 -17.47
N GLN A 166 -3.62 -5.89 -16.40
CA GLN A 166 -3.99 -7.30 -16.20
C GLN A 166 -5.29 -7.71 -16.91
N LYS A 167 -6.02 -6.77 -17.53
CA LYS A 167 -7.33 -7.02 -18.13
C LYS A 167 -7.20 -7.30 -19.63
N GLU A 168 -7.76 -8.42 -20.07
CA GLU A 168 -7.77 -8.84 -21.48
C GLU A 168 -8.56 -7.87 -22.39
N TYR A 169 -9.50 -7.10 -21.85
CA TYR A 169 -10.27 -6.11 -22.61
C TYR A 169 -9.56 -4.76 -22.77
N LEU A 170 -8.35 -4.59 -22.22
CA LEU A 170 -7.48 -3.45 -22.54
C LEU A 170 -7.26 -3.32 -24.07
N PHE A 171 -7.58 -4.35 -24.85
CA PHE A 171 -7.35 -4.40 -26.29
C PHE A 171 -8.63 -4.23 -27.11
N GLN A 172 -9.78 -4.05 -26.47
CA GLN A 172 -11.09 -4.07 -27.16
C GLN A 172 -11.70 -2.68 -27.37
N SER A 173 -11.20 -1.63 -26.71
CA SER A 173 -11.73 -0.28 -26.87
C SER A 173 -10.99 0.48 -27.98
N GLU A 174 -11.74 0.93 -28.99
CA GLU A 174 -11.22 1.70 -30.13
C GLU A 174 -11.18 3.22 -29.88
N SER A 175 -11.61 3.67 -28.69
CA SER A 175 -11.68 5.10 -28.39
C SER A 175 -10.30 5.77 -28.47
N GLU A 176 -10.26 7.00 -28.95
CA GLU A 176 -9.01 7.77 -29.10
C GLU A 176 -8.33 8.01 -27.74
N ALA A 177 -9.10 8.37 -26.71
CA ALA A 177 -8.59 8.57 -25.36
C ALA A 177 -7.90 7.31 -24.79
N HIS A 178 -8.48 6.14 -25.07
CA HIS A 178 -7.90 4.87 -24.65
C HIS A 178 -6.60 4.54 -25.42
N ARG A 179 -6.58 4.77 -26.74
CA ARG A 179 -5.36 4.61 -27.56
C ARG A 179 -4.25 5.54 -27.09
N PHE A 180 -4.59 6.80 -26.78
CA PHE A 180 -3.65 7.77 -26.21
C PHE A 180 -3.09 7.26 -24.88
N TYR A 181 -3.95 6.85 -23.94
CA TYR A 181 -3.52 6.32 -22.64
C TYR A 181 -2.57 5.12 -22.76
N ILE A 182 -2.89 4.13 -23.59
CA ILE A 182 -2.03 2.95 -23.81
C ILE A 182 -0.69 3.34 -24.42
N THR A 183 -0.71 4.24 -25.41
CA THR A 183 0.50 4.74 -26.08
C THR A 183 1.41 5.47 -25.10
N GLU A 184 0.84 6.32 -24.24
CA GLU A 184 1.59 7.05 -23.21
C GLU A 184 2.17 6.13 -22.14
N MET A 185 1.43 5.10 -21.69
CA MET A 185 2.00 4.09 -20.81
C MET A 185 3.20 3.37 -21.48
N GLY A 186 3.07 3.03 -22.77
CA GLY A 186 4.17 2.45 -23.54
C GLY A 186 5.38 3.36 -23.65
N ASN A 187 5.16 4.66 -23.89
CA ASN A 187 6.22 5.68 -23.88
C ASN A 187 6.96 5.69 -22.55
N ASN A 188 6.21 5.69 -21.44
CA ASN A 188 6.78 5.69 -20.10
C ASN A 188 7.62 4.43 -19.84
N PHE A 189 7.13 3.24 -20.22
CA PHE A 189 7.90 2.00 -20.07
C PHE A 189 9.22 2.00 -20.87
N LEU A 190 9.21 2.56 -22.08
CA LEU A 190 10.39 2.63 -22.94
C LEU A 190 11.43 3.66 -22.46
N GLN A 191 11.02 4.66 -21.69
CA GLN A 191 11.89 5.73 -21.19
C GLN A 191 12.39 5.49 -19.76
N SER A 192 11.77 4.56 -19.04
CA SER A 192 12.11 4.30 -17.64
C SER A 192 13.21 3.24 -17.52
N ASP A 193 14.18 3.48 -16.64
CA ASP A 193 15.23 2.52 -16.30
C ASP A 193 14.69 1.33 -15.50
N MET A 194 13.60 1.54 -14.76
CA MET A 194 12.93 0.50 -13.99
C MET A 194 11.47 0.89 -13.74
N THR A 195 10.57 -0.09 -13.79
CA THR A 195 9.16 0.13 -13.48
C THR A 195 8.65 -0.79 -12.38
N PHE A 196 8.05 -0.22 -11.34
CA PHE A 196 7.41 -0.95 -10.25
C PHE A 196 5.90 -1.09 -10.42
N PHE A 197 5.39 -2.29 -10.16
CA PHE A 197 3.98 -2.66 -10.24
C PHE A 197 3.50 -3.23 -8.89
N PRO A 198 2.69 -2.52 -8.10
CA PRO A 198 2.05 -3.09 -6.92
C PRO A 198 0.94 -4.06 -7.35
N ILE A 199 1.14 -5.35 -7.10
CA ILE A 199 0.25 -6.42 -7.56
C ILE A 199 -0.40 -7.07 -6.36
N GLN A 200 -1.74 -7.17 -6.40
CA GLN A 200 -2.47 -8.01 -5.46
C GLN A 200 -2.72 -9.39 -6.11
N VAL A 201 -2.15 -10.43 -5.54
CA VAL A 201 -2.39 -11.82 -5.95
C VAL A 201 -3.37 -12.50 -5.00
N GLY A 202 -4.12 -13.47 -5.49
CA GLY A 202 -4.94 -14.31 -4.62
C GLY A 202 -4.05 -15.09 -3.67
N ASP A 203 -4.40 -15.09 -2.38
CA ASP A 203 -3.68 -15.87 -1.38
C ASP A 203 -4.30 -17.29 -1.32
N PRO A 204 -3.54 -18.34 -1.67
CA PRO A 204 -4.05 -19.71 -1.62
C PRO A 204 -4.21 -20.24 -0.18
N THR A 205 -3.62 -19.57 0.81
CA THR A 205 -3.66 -19.97 2.23
C THR A 205 -4.73 -19.24 3.04
N PHE A 206 -5.07 -18.01 2.64
CA PHE A 206 -6.17 -17.24 3.25
C PHE A 206 -7.31 -17.12 2.26
N ALA A 207 -8.24 -18.08 2.32
CA ALA A 207 -9.48 -18.04 1.58
C ALA A 207 -10.08 -16.62 1.69
N HIS A 208 -10.15 -15.92 0.55
CA HIS A 208 -10.79 -14.61 0.33
C HIS A 208 -9.96 -13.33 0.53
N HIS A 209 -8.67 -13.36 0.89
CA HIS A 209 -7.92 -12.11 1.10
C HIS A 209 -6.60 -12.05 0.31
N GLY A 210 -6.47 -11.06 -0.59
CA GLY A 210 -5.30 -10.93 -1.46
C GLY A 210 -3.99 -10.55 -0.75
N HIS A 211 -2.87 -11.04 -1.29
CA HIS A 211 -1.50 -10.79 -0.84
C HIS A 211 -0.81 -9.78 -1.77
N TRP A 212 -0.07 -8.83 -1.20
CA TRP A 212 0.67 -7.84 -1.98
C TRP A 212 2.06 -8.35 -2.36
N ILE A 213 2.39 -8.23 -3.64
CA ILE A 213 3.74 -8.42 -4.19
C ILE A 213 4.10 -7.20 -5.05
N VAL A 214 5.37 -7.07 -5.42
CA VAL A 214 5.82 -6.06 -6.37
C VAL A 214 6.41 -6.75 -7.60
N GLY A 215 5.87 -6.43 -8.77
CA GLY A 215 6.51 -6.73 -10.04
C GLY A 215 7.49 -5.61 -10.41
N VAL A 216 8.61 -5.95 -11.02
CA VAL A 216 9.60 -5.00 -11.51
C VAL A 216 9.94 -5.32 -12.96
N LEU A 217 9.64 -4.41 -13.88
CA LEU A 217 10.20 -4.47 -15.22
C LEU A 217 11.58 -3.84 -15.17
N ASN A 218 12.62 -4.64 -15.42
CA ASN A 218 14.01 -4.19 -15.40
C ASN A 218 14.65 -4.37 -16.80
N PRO A 219 14.67 -3.31 -17.62
CA PRO A 219 15.33 -3.31 -18.93
C PRO A 219 16.83 -3.59 -18.91
N GLU A 220 17.55 -3.21 -17.86
CA GLU A 220 18.99 -3.44 -17.74
C GLU A 220 19.30 -4.94 -17.67
N THR A 221 18.57 -5.68 -16.82
CA THR A 221 18.75 -7.13 -16.67
C THR A 221 17.93 -7.94 -17.67
N LYS A 222 16.98 -7.32 -18.37
CA LYS A 222 15.96 -7.97 -19.21
C LYS A 222 15.17 -9.03 -18.46
N GLU A 223 14.81 -8.74 -17.22
CA GLU A 223 14.03 -9.61 -16.34
C GLU A 223 12.69 -8.95 -15.96
N PHE A 224 11.67 -9.78 -15.72
CA PHE A 224 10.52 -9.36 -14.91
C PHE A 224 10.72 -9.91 -13.50
N GLN A 225 11.12 -9.06 -12.57
CA GLN A 225 11.48 -9.48 -11.21
C GLN A 225 10.25 -9.45 -10.30
N ILE A 226 10.17 -10.40 -9.37
CA ILE A 226 9.11 -10.50 -8.36
C ILE A 226 9.73 -10.32 -6.99
N LEU A 227 9.32 -9.26 -6.29
CA LEU A 227 9.66 -9.01 -4.89
C LEU A 227 8.48 -9.46 -4.03
N ASN A 228 8.72 -10.49 -3.21
CA ASN A 228 7.69 -11.14 -2.40
C ASN A 228 8.19 -11.33 -0.97
N SER A 229 7.39 -10.92 0.02
CA SER A 229 7.67 -11.13 1.44
C SER A 229 7.23 -12.49 1.96
N TRP A 230 6.68 -13.34 1.09
CA TRP A 230 6.26 -14.70 1.42
C TRP A 230 6.93 -15.72 0.49
N ALA A 231 7.36 -16.86 1.04
CA ALA A 231 8.12 -17.85 0.29
C ALA A 231 7.35 -18.46 -0.90
N VAL A 232 6.02 -18.47 -0.85
CA VAL A 232 5.17 -18.99 -1.93
C VAL A 232 4.75 -17.86 -2.86
N VAL A 233 5.13 -17.97 -4.13
CA VAL A 233 4.62 -17.08 -5.18
C VAL A 233 3.32 -17.68 -5.73
N ALA A 234 2.20 -17.09 -5.34
CA ALA A 234 0.92 -17.29 -6.03
C ALA A 234 0.76 -16.27 -7.16
N GLY A 235 -0.11 -16.55 -8.13
CA GLY A 235 -0.53 -15.55 -9.13
C GLY A 235 0.24 -15.52 -10.45
N THR A 236 0.85 -16.64 -10.88
CA THR A 236 1.52 -16.75 -12.20
C THR A 236 0.66 -16.22 -13.35
N ARG A 237 -0.63 -16.55 -13.37
CA ARG A 237 -1.56 -16.05 -14.40
C ARG A 237 -1.73 -14.52 -14.34
N THR A 238 -1.78 -13.94 -13.14
CA THR A 238 -1.87 -12.48 -12.94
C THR A 238 -0.62 -11.79 -13.47
N ILE A 239 0.55 -12.35 -13.22
CA ILE A 239 1.84 -11.84 -13.70
C ILE A 239 1.94 -11.94 -15.22
N GLN A 240 1.57 -13.08 -15.81
CA GLN A 240 1.57 -13.27 -17.26
C GLN A 240 0.64 -12.27 -17.97
N LYS A 241 -0.55 -12.03 -17.42
CA LYS A 241 -1.49 -11.02 -17.95
C LYS A 241 -0.90 -9.62 -17.90
N LEU A 242 -0.27 -9.26 -16.78
CA LEU A 242 0.42 -7.97 -16.63
C LEU A 242 1.52 -7.80 -17.69
N ILE A 243 2.39 -8.80 -17.86
CA ILE A 243 3.47 -8.77 -18.87
C ILE A 243 2.89 -8.61 -20.29
N ALA A 244 1.82 -9.34 -20.62
CA ALA A 244 1.14 -9.19 -21.91
C ALA A 244 0.56 -7.78 -22.10
N GLY A 245 -0.08 -7.20 -21.08
CA GLY A 245 -0.59 -5.83 -21.11
C GLY A 245 0.51 -4.78 -21.30
N ILE A 246 1.66 -4.95 -20.64
CA ILE A 246 2.83 -4.07 -20.82
C ILE A 246 3.34 -4.17 -22.27
N GLN A 247 3.47 -5.38 -22.82
CA GLN A 247 3.90 -5.57 -24.22
C GLN A 247 2.99 -4.81 -25.20
N VAL A 248 1.68 -4.87 -25.01
CA VAL A 248 0.75 -4.15 -25.89
C VAL A 248 0.92 -2.63 -25.80
N CYS A 249 1.17 -2.09 -24.61
CA CYS A 249 1.47 -0.66 -24.47
C CYS A 249 2.76 -0.28 -25.23
N ILE A 250 3.81 -1.10 -25.09
CA ILE A 250 5.07 -0.92 -25.83
C ILE A 250 4.83 -0.96 -27.34
N ASP A 251 4.08 -1.95 -27.84
CA ASP A 251 3.78 -2.08 -29.26
C ASP A 251 3.00 -0.88 -29.80
N ALA A 252 2.01 -0.38 -29.05
CA ALA A 252 1.26 0.81 -29.41
C ALA A 252 2.14 2.07 -29.46
N SER A 253 3.08 2.22 -28.52
CA SER A 253 4.07 3.31 -28.52
C SER A 253 5.01 3.25 -29.73
N LEU A 254 5.48 2.06 -30.10
CA LEU A 254 6.35 1.89 -31.27
C LEU A 254 5.59 2.15 -32.58
N ASP A 255 4.36 1.68 -32.68
CA ASP A 255 3.50 1.87 -33.86
C ASP A 255 3.15 3.35 -34.05
N SER A 256 2.85 4.10 -32.97
CA SER A 256 2.55 5.54 -33.05
C SER A 256 3.75 6.38 -33.52
N LYS A 257 4.97 5.93 -33.23
CA LYS A 257 6.23 6.56 -33.70
C LYS A 257 6.61 6.16 -35.13
N GLY A 258 5.80 5.35 -35.81
CA GLY A 258 6.11 4.85 -37.15
C GLY A 258 7.32 3.90 -37.19
N ILE A 259 7.74 3.37 -36.02
CA ILE A 259 8.84 2.41 -35.91
C ILE A 259 8.30 1.03 -36.35
N ARG A 260 8.08 0.89 -37.65
CA ARG A 260 7.91 -0.42 -38.31
C ARG A 260 9.28 -1.05 -38.45
N SER A 261 9.81 -1.62 -37.38
CA SER A 261 11.17 -2.14 -37.40
C SER A 261 11.25 -3.29 -38.43
N ARG A 262 12.07 -3.11 -39.47
CA ARG A 262 12.59 -4.18 -40.37
C ARG A 262 13.60 -5.10 -39.64
N GLY A 263 13.41 -5.27 -38.33
CA GLY A 263 14.30 -5.91 -37.36
C GLY A 263 13.56 -6.10 -36.03
N ILE A 264 14.05 -7.00 -35.18
CA ILE A 264 13.39 -7.56 -33.98
C ILE A 264 12.72 -6.47 -33.12
N ARG A 265 11.38 -6.50 -33.01
CA ARG A 265 10.63 -5.66 -32.05
C ARG A 265 11.04 -6.05 -30.63
N PRO A 266 11.35 -5.09 -29.73
CA PRO A 266 11.60 -5.40 -28.34
C PRO A 266 10.41 -6.17 -27.76
N THR A 267 10.64 -7.42 -27.37
CA THR A 267 9.62 -8.24 -26.72
C THR A 267 10.05 -8.59 -25.31
N ILE A 268 9.19 -8.25 -24.37
CA ILE A 268 9.35 -8.60 -22.96
C ILE A 268 8.67 -9.94 -22.63
N LEU A 269 7.88 -10.49 -23.56
CA LEU A 269 7.15 -11.76 -23.36
C LEU A 269 8.09 -12.94 -23.09
N ASN A 270 9.33 -12.87 -23.59
CA ASN A 270 10.36 -13.89 -23.43
C ASN A 270 11.34 -13.57 -22.29
N TRP A 271 11.16 -12.46 -21.58
CA TRP A 271 12.02 -12.14 -20.45
C TRP A 271 11.77 -13.14 -19.31
N PRO A 272 12.82 -13.65 -18.65
CA PRO A 272 12.64 -14.52 -17.50
C PRO A 272 11.88 -13.80 -16.39
N ILE A 273 10.90 -14.50 -15.82
CA ILE A 273 10.25 -14.08 -14.57
C ILE A 273 11.11 -14.58 -13.42
N ARG A 274 11.73 -13.65 -12.67
CA ARG A 274 12.67 -13.99 -11.61
C ARG A 274 12.10 -13.62 -10.24
N VAL A 275 11.84 -14.62 -9.41
CA VAL A 275 11.54 -14.41 -7.99
C VAL A 275 12.84 -14.11 -7.27
N ILE A 276 12.94 -12.93 -6.66
CA ILE A 276 14.17 -12.52 -5.99
C ILE A 276 14.30 -13.26 -4.64
N PRO A 277 15.36 -14.06 -4.43
CA PRO A 277 15.57 -14.77 -3.19
C PRO A 277 16.14 -13.85 -2.10
N ASN A 278 16.13 -14.33 -0.84
CA ASN A 278 16.79 -13.67 0.29
C ASN A 278 16.32 -12.24 0.58
N LEU A 279 15.09 -11.89 0.18
CA LEU A 279 14.45 -10.67 0.64
C LEU A 279 13.93 -10.84 2.08
N PRO A 280 13.86 -9.77 2.89
CA PRO A 280 13.19 -9.78 4.18
C PRO A 280 11.80 -10.41 4.12
N GLN A 281 11.57 -11.51 4.83
CA GLN A 281 10.28 -12.20 4.82
C GLN A 281 9.37 -11.66 5.93
N GLN A 282 8.09 -11.50 5.63
CA GLN A 282 7.09 -11.18 6.65
C GLN A 282 6.88 -12.41 7.54
N LYS A 283 6.62 -12.16 8.82
CA LYS A 283 6.33 -13.20 9.83
C LYS A 283 4.84 -13.28 10.18
N ASP A 284 4.04 -12.44 9.55
CA ASP A 284 2.60 -12.32 9.76
C ASP A 284 1.82 -12.44 8.43
N SER A 285 0.49 -12.44 8.51
CA SER A 285 -0.40 -12.57 7.35
C SER A 285 -1.06 -11.27 6.91
N TRP A 286 -0.60 -10.10 7.38
CA TRP A 286 -1.27 -8.80 7.11
C TRP A 286 -0.34 -7.66 6.71
N SER A 287 0.97 -7.85 6.78
CA SER A 287 1.97 -6.80 6.52
C SER A 287 2.53 -6.79 5.10
N SER A 288 2.05 -7.64 4.20
CA SER A 288 2.59 -7.76 2.84
C SER A 288 2.56 -6.46 2.05
N GLY A 289 1.52 -5.63 2.25
CA GLY A 289 1.47 -4.31 1.65
C GLY A 289 2.55 -3.35 2.15
N LEU A 290 2.93 -3.44 3.43
CA LEU A 290 4.01 -2.62 3.98
C LEU A 290 5.38 -3.10 3.49
N PHE A 291 5.59 -4.41 3.40
CA PHE A 291 6.79 -4.97 2.77
C PHE A 291 6.90 -4.54 1.30
N ALA A 292 5.80 -4.60 0.54
CA ALA A 292 5.77 -4.14 -0.85
C ALA A 292 6.19 -2.66 -0.99
N LEU A 293 5.72 -1.78 -0.09
CA LEU A 293 6.17 -0.38 -0.06
C LEU A 293 7.67 -0.26 0.22
N LYS A 294 8.21 -1.02 1.19
CA LYS A 294 9.65 -1.01 1.50
C LYS A 294 10.51 -1.58 0.39
N TYR A 295 10.03 -2.60 -0.32
CA TYR A 295 10.69 -3.09 -1.52
C TYR A 295 10.77 -2.03 -2.62
N MET A 296 9.66 -1.35 -2.93
CA MET A 296 9.68 -0.26 -3.91
C MET A 296 10.60 0.89 -3.48
N GLN A 297 10.69 1.15 -2.17
CA GLN A 297 11.53 2.22 -1.63
C GLN A 297 13.03 1.90 -1.74
N PHE A 298 13.44 0.65 -1.57
CA PHE A 298 14.86 0.29 -1.43
C PHE A 298 15.43 -0.57 -2.55
N TRP A 299 14.61 -1.16 -3.42
CA TRP A 299 15.10 -1.96 -4.54
C TRP A 299 15.72 -1.07 -5.63
N ASN A 300 16.97 -1.38 -6.03
CA ASN A 300 17.65 -0.65 -7.10
C ASN A 300 17.75 -1.44 -8.42
N GLY A 301 16.96 -2.51 -8.58
CA GLY A 301 17.02 -3.41 -9.74
C GLY A 301 17.86 -4.67 -9.52
N SER A 302 18.74 -4.69 -8.51
CA SER A 302 19.61 -5.85 -8.22
C SER A 302 19.61 -6.29 -6.76
N LYS A 303 19.53 -5.33 -5.83
CA LYS A 303 19.50 -5.58 -4.38
C LYS A 303 18.73 -4.48 -3.66
N LEU A 304 18.40 -4.72 -2.39
CA LEU A 304 17.96 -3.65 -1.51
C LEU A 304 19.16 -2.76 -1.17
N THR A 305 19.01 -1.45 -1.38
CA THR A 305 19.97 -0.42 -0.96
C THR A 305 20.07 -0.30 0.55
N ARG A 306 19.03 -0.76 1.25
CA ARG A 306 18.92 -0.80 2.70
C ARG A 306 18.15 -2.04 3.14
N ASP A 307 18.70 -2.74 4.12
CA ASP A 307 18.03 -3.89 4.75
C ASP A 307 17.00 -3.44 5.80
N PHE A 308 15.99 -4.27 6.05
CA PHE A 308 14.93 -4.03 7.04
C PHE A 308 14.33 -5.33 7.58
N THR A 309 13.78 -5.29 8.80
CA THR A 309 13.19 -6.46 9.49
C THR A 309 11.67 -6.36 9.61
N GLN A 310 11.03 -7.40 10.14
CA GLN A 310 9.61 -7.34 10.53
C GLN A 310 9.36 -6.23 11.58
N ASP A 311 10.28 -6.04 12.53
CA ASP A 311 10.13 -5.01 13.56
C ASP A 311 10.18 -3.61 12.95
N ASP A 312 11.05 -3.40 11.94
CA ASP A 312 11.05 -2.17 11.15
C ASP A 312 9.72 -1.94 10.44
N ILE A 313 9.07 -3.00 9.96
CA ILE A 313 7.75 -2.93 9.31
C ILE A 313 6.64 -2.59 10.31
N ASP A 314 6.70 -3.15 11.51
CA ASP A 314 5.75 -2.84 12.58
C ASP A 314 5.86 -1.39 13.03
N ILE A 315 7.10 -0.86 13.10
CA ILE A 315 7.33 0.56 13.39
C ILE A 315 6.93 1.44 12.21
N PHE A 316 7.26 1.01 10.98
CA PHE A 316 6.87 1.72 9.77
C PHE A 316 5.36 1.88 9.66
N ARG A 317 4.57 0.88 10.05
CA ARG A 317 3.10 0.97 10.11
C ARG A 317 2.64 2.18 10.93
N LYS A 318 3.21 2.35 12.12
CA LYS A 318 2.86 3.46 13.03
C LYS A 318 3.27 4.80 12.42
N LEU A 319 4.46 4.86 11.80
CA LEU A 319 4.99 6.05 11.14
C LEU A 319 4.21 6.44 9.88
N LEU A 320 3.70 5.45 9.14
CA LEU A 320 2.99 5.65 7.89
C LEU A 320 1.77 6.56 8.06
N VAL A 321 1.07 6.46 9.19
CA VAL A 321 -0.03 7.37 9.55
C VAL A 321 0.38 8.82 9.42
N GLY A 322 1.53 9.11 9.99
CA GLY A 322 2.11 10.44 10.04
C GLY A 322 2.63 10.93 8.71
N GLU A 323 3.38 10.08 8.01
CA GLU A 323 3.87 10.33 6.65
C GLU A 323 2.71 10.69 5.71
N LEU A 324 1.57 10.00 5.82
CA LEU A 324 0.39 10.27 4.99
C LEU A 324 -0.25 11.62 5.31
N ILE A 325 -0.46 11.93 6.59
CA ILE A 325 -1.17 13.16 6.99
C ILE A 325 -0.31 14.41 6.79
N LEU A 326 0.97 14.33 7.16
CA LEU A 326 1.91 15.45 7.13
C LEU A 326 2.69 15.54 5.81
N SER A 327 2.32 14.72 4.81
CA SER A 327 2.82 14.84 3.44
C SER A 327 2.52 16.23 2.87
N ASN A 328 3.48 16.78 2.14
CA ASN A 328 3.29 17.99 1.36
C ASN A 328 2.17 17.85 0.30
N LEU A 329 1.94 16.63 -0.19
CA LEU A 329 0.88 16.28 -1.15
C LEU A 329 -0.52 16.33 -0.55
N ASN A 330 -0.64 16.31 0.79
CA ASN A 330 -1.94 16.44 1.42
C ASN A 330 -2.47 17.87 1.27
N LYS A 331 -3.63 18.01 0.61
CA LYS A 331 -4.36 19.26 0.39
C LYS A 331 -5.08 19.75 1.65
N ARG A 332 -5.28 18.89 2.67
CA ARG A 332 -5.88 19.26 3.97
C ARG A 332 -4.86 19.95 4.88
N LYS A 333 -4.57 21.22 4.59
CA LYS A 333 -3.64 22.04 5.37
C LYS A 333 -4.19 22.35 6.77
N ASP A 334 -5.50 22.52 6.89
CA ASP A 334 -6.22 22.63 8.16
C ASP A 334 -5.92 21.47 9.12
N ILE A 335 -5.93 20.23 8.62
CA ILE A 335 -5.61 19.04 9.41
C ILE A 335 -4.12 18.99 9.75
N GLN A 336 -3.25 19.31 8.79
CA GLN A 336 -1.81 19.35 9.01
C GLN A 336 -1.43 20.34 10.10
N ASP A 337 -1.99 21.55 10.05
CA ASP A 337 -1.69 22.61 11.00
C ASP A 337 -2.26 22.27 12.37
N GLU A 338 -3.46 21.71 12.46
CA GLU A 338 -4.02 21.24 13.73
C GLU A 338 -3.11 20.19 14.38
N ILE A 339 -2.65 19.21 13.60
CA ILE A 339 -1.78 18.15 14.10
C ILE A 339 -0.40 18.70 14.49
N LYS A 340 0.20 19.55 13.65
CA LYS A 340 1.50 20.18 13.95
C LYS A 340 1.41 21.01 15.23
N ASN A 341 0.39 21.83 15.39
CA ASN A 341 0.19 22.67 16.59
C ASN A 341 0.09 21.82 17.85
N LYS A 342 -0.61 20.68 17.78
CA LYS A 342 -0.71 19.75 18.90
C LYS A 342 0.58 18.99 19.18
N LEU A 343 1.34 18.63 18.14
CA LEU A 343 2.66 18.02 18.29
C LEU A 343 3.63 19.00 18.97
N TYR A 344 3.65 20.26 18.53
CA TYR A 344 4.45 21.31 19.17
C TYR A 344 4.04 21.51 20.64
N ALA A 345 2.74 21.50 20.96
CA ALA A 345 2.27 21.61 22.34
C ALA A 345 2.54 20.37 23.22
N PHE A 346 2.98 19.26 22.64
CA PHE A 346 3.25 18.00 23.35
C PHE A 346 4.75 17.73 23.53
N ASP A 347 5.59 18.24 22.63
CA ASP A 347 7.05 18.13 22.71
C ASP A 347 7.69 19.26 23.58
N PHE A 348 6.91 20.25 24.00
CA PHE A 348 7.22 21.26 25.03
C PHE A 348 6.29 21.08 26.24
#